data_AF-A0A2W6CA09-F1
#
_entry.id   AF-A0A2W6CA09-F1
#
_cell.length_a   1.000
_cell.length_b   1.000
_cell.length_c   1.000
_cell.angle_alpha   90.00
_cell.angle_beta   90.00
_cell.angle_gamma   90.00
#
_symmetry.space_group_name_H-M   'P 1'
#
loop_
_entity.id
_entity.type
_entity.pdbx_description
1 polymer ?
#
loop_
_entity_poly.entity_id
_entity_poly.type
_entity_poly.pdbx_seq_one_letter_code
_entity_poly.pdbx_strand_id
1 'polypeptide(L)'
;MRTTMTALDAPLDGEAHLLKETLSASLTVRAAAVDVFAVLANPANHAAIDRTGWVRASLDERLLTEAGQVFRIAMYHDNHPDGHYEMANKVRVFDPPRTISWEPGQDLRGDGKLQFGGWIWRYDLSATSGSETAVTLSYDWSAVPPALREHISFPPFSPEHLNNSLDHLADIVAARTASLNSLPEIGAPATRALANAGYTTLRQLANLQRSDLARLHGMGPRAMHVIARELAQHGLQLQ
;
A
#
# COMPACT_ATOMS: atom_id res chain seq x y z
N MET A 1 40.06 64.83 8.24
CA MET A 1 39.63 63.81 7.26
C MET A 1 39.77 62.46 7.97
N ARG A 2 38.70 61.84 8.49
CA ARG A 2 37.75 60.94 7.78
C ARG A 2 38.52 59.86 7.01
N THR A 3 38.37 58.56 7.21
CA THR A 3 37.30 57.75 7.84
C THR A 3 37.88 56.37 8.16
N THR A 4 37.57 55.83 9.35
CA THR A 4 37.76 54.43 9.75
C THR A 4 36.90 53.52 8.88
N MET A 5 37.51 52.47 8.33
CA MET A 5 36.84 51.46 7.50
C MET A 5 35.95 50.58 8.38
N THR A 6 34.65 50.85 8.36
CA THR A 6 33.62 50.03 9.00
C THR A 6 33.53 48.71 8.25
N ALA A 7 33.85 47.60 8.93
CA ALA A 7 33.48 46.27 8.48
C ALA A 7 31.94 46.18 8.50
N LEU A 8 31.35 45.93 7.34
CA LEU A 8 29.96 45.54 7.22
C LEU A 8 29.85 44.11 7.73
N ASP A 9 29.24 43.93 8.91
CA ASP A 9 28.71 42.65 9.34
C ASP A 9 27.68 42.18 8.30
N ALA A 10 28.10 41.24 7.46
CA ALA A 10 27.18 40.36 6.76
C ALA A 10 26.67 39.34 7.80
N PRO A 11 25.34 39.12 7.92
CA PRO A 11 24.86 38.04 8.77
C PRO A 11 25.42 36.73 8.22
N LEU A 12 26.15 36.00 9.07
CA LEU A 12 26.54 34.62 8.82
C LEU A 12 25.24 33.84 8.60
N ASP A 13 25.12 33.25 7.41
CA ASP A 13 24.03 32.38 6.99
C ASP A 13 23.85 31.23 7.99
N GLY A 14 23.01 31.50 8.99
CA GLY A 14 22.45 30.53 9.91
C GLY A 14 20.96 30.37 9.60
N GLU A 15 20.60 30.21 8.32
CA GLU A 15 19.35 29.53 8.02
C GLU A 15 19.50 28.10 8.52
N ALA A 16 18.99 27.84 9.72
CA ALA A 16 18.54 26.52 10.07
C ALA A 16 17.58 26.09 8.95
N HIS A 17 18.10 25.38 7.96
CA HIS A 17 17.28 24.61 7.05
C HIS A 17 16.46 23.73 7.98
N LEU A 18 15.19 24.08 8.19
CA LEU A 18 14.22 23.21 8.84
C LEU A 18 14.19 21.98 7.93
N LEU A 19 15.06 21.01 8.21
CA LEU A 19 15.11 19.75 7.51
C LEU A 19 13.72 19.17 7.72
N LYS A 20 12.90 19.24 6.67
CA LYS A 20 11.52 18.80 6.72
C LYS A 20 11.58 17.31 7.04
N GLU A 21 11.28 16.91 8.28
CA GLU A 21 11.36 15.52 8.75
C GLU A 21 10.22 14.63 8.21
N THR A 22 9.52 15.12 7.19
CA THR A 22 8.40 14.45 6.57
C THR A 22 8.33 14.82 5.09
N LEU A 23 8.03 13.84 4.26
CA LEU A 23 7.74 14.03 2.86
C LEU A 23 6.34 13.49 2.58
N SER A 24 5.58 14.17 1.73
CA SER A 24 4.23 13.76 1.36
C SER A 24 3.94 14.04 -0.11
N ALA A 25 3.15 13.18 -0.73
CA ALA A 25 2.57 13.37 -2.05
C ALA A 25 1.10 12.97 -2.06
N SER A 26 0.33 13.48 -3.02
CA SER A 26 -1.09 13.18 -3.15
C SER A 26 -1.48 12.94 -4.60
N LEU A 27 -2.38 11.98 -4.82
CA LEU A 27 -2.96 11.64 -6.11
C LEU A 27 -4.44 11.31 -5.96
N THR A 28 -5.27 11.73 -6.93
CA THR A 28 -6.66 11.30 -7.02
C THR A 28 -6.75 10.01 -7.84
N VAL A 29 -7.21 8.93 -7.20
CA VAL A 29 -7.41 7.62 -7.83
C VAL A 29 -8.88 7.44 -8.20
N ARG A 30 -9.15 6.97 -9.42
CA ARG A 30 -10.51 6.71 -9.92
C ARG A 30 -11.08 5.38 -9.44
N ALA A 31 -11.23 5.25 -8.13
CA ALA A 31 -11.90 4.13 -7.50
C ALA A 31 -12.47 4.55 -6.14
N ALA A 32 -13.37 3.72 -5.61
CA ALA A 32 -13.87 3.87 -4.24
C ALA A 32 -12.75 3.64 -3.22
N ALA A 33 -12.80 4.35 -2.10
CA ALA A 33 -11.77 4.27 -1.06
C ALA A 33 -11.57 2.84 -0.53
N VAL A 34 -12.66 2.06 -0.48
CA VAL A 34 -12.62 0.64 -0.06
C VAL A 34 -11.73 -0.22 -0.97
N ASP A 35 -11.66 0.11 -2.26
CA ASP A 35 -10.87 -0.65 -3.23
C ASP A 35 -9.40 -0.24 -3.21
N VAL A 36 -9.12 1.05 -3.04
CA VAL A 36 -7.76 1.56 -2.81
C VAL A 36 -7.21 0.95 -1.51
N PHE A 37 -8.00 1.00 -0.44
CA PHE A 37 -7.61 0.46 0.87
C PHE A 37 -7.35 -1.05 0.82
N ALA A 38 -8.20 -1.82 0.12
CA ALA A 38 -7.99 -3.25 -0.04
C ALA A 38 -6.67 -3.61 -0.75
N VAL A 39 -6.24 -2.79 -1.71
CA VAL A 39 -4.93 -2.96 -2.36
C VAL A 39 -3.79 -2.68 -1.38
N LEU A 40 -3.88 -1.60 -0.60
CA LEU A 40 -2.87 -1.21 0.40
C LEU A 40 -2.78 -2.22 1.56
N ALA A 41 -3.91 -2.75 2.01
CA ALA A 41 -4.00 -3.72 3.09
C ALA A 41 -3.52 -5.12 2.70
N ASN A 42 -3.17 -5.37 1.44
CA ASN A 42 -2.56 -6.63 1.00
C ASN A 42 -1.05 -6.44 0.78
N PRO A 43 -0.18 -6.94 1.69
CA PRO A 43 1.27 -6.84 1.56
C PRO A 43 1.84 -7.40 0.25
N ALA A 44 1.14 -8.34 -0.40
CA ALA A 44 1.56 -8.88 -1.70
C ALA A 44 1.62 -7.82 -2.80
N ASN A 45 0.91 -6.69 -2.65
CA ASN A 45 0.95 -5.59 -3.61
C ASN A 45 2.12 -4.61 -3.38
N HIS A 46 2.76 -4.65 -2.21
CA HIS A 46 3.68 -3.58 -1.79
C HIS A 46 4.89 -3.43 -2.72
N ALA A 47 5.45 -4.53 -3.21
CA ALA A 47 6.55 -4.51 -4.17
C ALA A 47 6.15 -3.84 -5.51
N ALA A 48 4.91 -4.12 -5.97
CA ALA A 48 4.39 -3.58 -7.22
C ALA A 48 4.00 -2.09 -7.11
N ILE A 49 3.66 -1.62 -5.90
CA ILE A 49 3.41 -0.22 -5.58
C ILE A 49 4.75 0.54 -5.51
N ASP A 50 5.71 0.03 -4.74
CA ASP A 50 6.99 0.67 -4.47
C ASP A 50 7.90 0.80 -5.72
N ARG A 51 8.14 -0.32 -6.42
CA ARG A 51 8.99 -0.45 -7.62
C ARG A 51 10.40 0.16 -7.55
N THR A 52 10.95 0.44 -6.37
CA THR A 52 12.39 0.80 -6.24
C THR A 52 13.31 -0.38 -6.55
N GLY A 53 12.76 -1.61 -6.47
CA GLY A 53 13.54 -2.85 -6.48
C GLY A 53 14.00 -3.26 -5.07
N TRP A 54 13.78 -2.44 -4.06
CA TRP A 54 14.13 -2.77 -2.68
C TRP A 54 13.09 -3.63 -2.01
N VAL A 55 11.81 -3.29 -2.16
CA VAL A 55 10.68 -4.10 -1.70
C VAL A 55 10.50 -5.27 -2.67
N ARG A 56 10.68 -6.51 -2.21
CA ARG A 56 10.70 -7.70 -3.09
C ARG A 56 9.41 -8.49 -3.05
N ALA A 57 9.07 -9.03 -1.88
CA ALA A 57 7.92 -9.93 -1.75
C ALA A 57 7.38 -9.90 -0.32
N SER A 58 6.08 -10.09 -0.16
CA SER A 58 5.53 -10.44 1.14
C SER A 58 5.99 -11.82 1.56
N LEU A 59 6.44 -11.94 2.79
CA LEU A 59 6.75 -13.23 3.43
C LEU A 59 5.55 -13.77 4.22
N ASP A 60 4.58 -12.90 4.50
CA ASP A 60 3.31 -13.25 5.13
C ASP A 60 2.18 -13.17 4.08
N GLU A 61 1.47 -14.28 3.83
CA GLU A 61 0.36 -14.32 2.86
C GLU A 61 -0.98 -13.80 3.46
N ARG A 62 -0.91 -12.96 4.50
CA ARG A 62 -2.08 -12.47 5.23
C ARG A 62 -2.35 -11.02 4.91
N LEU A 63 -3.64 -10.70 4.76
CA LEU A 63 -4.10 -9.32 4.73
C LEU A 63 -3.84 -8.63 6.08
N LEU A 64 -3.67 -7.32 6.02
CA LEU A 64 -3.65 -6.46 7.20
C LEU A 64 -5.08 -6.27 7.67
N THR A 65 -5.33 -6.47 8.96
CA THR A 65 -6.67 -6.46 9.56
C THR A 65 -6.77 -5.66 10.85
N GLU A 66 -5.65 -5.31 11.48
CA GLU A 66 -5.66 -4.57 12.76
C GLU A 66 -4.36 -3.80 13.02
N ALA A 67 -4.43 -2.80 13.91
CA ALA A 67 -3.25 -2.15 14.44
C ALA A 67 -2.47 -3.10 15.35
N GLY A 68 -1.14 -2.98 15.36
CA GLY A 68 -0.24 -3.88 16.09
C GLY A 68 0.15 -5.14 15.32
N GLN A 69 -0.59 -5.52 14.27
CA GLN A 69 -0.20 -6.61 13.38
C GLN A 69 1.18 -6.36 12.80
N VAL A 70 2.01 -7.39 12.74
CA VAL A 70 3.31 -7.35 12.06
C VAL A 70 3.22 -8.15 10.78
N PHE A 71 3.70 -7.57 9.67
CA PHE A 71 3.89 -8.25 8.40
C PHE A 71 5.34 -8.11 7.93
N ARG A 72 5.84 -9.14 7.27
CA ARG A 72 7.23 -9.25 6.82
C ARG A 72 7.34 -9.09 5.32
N ILE A 73 8.34 -8.32 4.93
CA ILE A 73 8.70 -8.09 3.53
C ILE A 73 10.15 -8.52 3.34
N ALA A 74 10.39 -9.34 2.31
CA ALA A 74 11.71 -9.57 1.78
C ALA A 74 12.21 -8.29 1.09
N MET A 75 13.41 -7.87 1.43
CA MET A 75 14.05 -6.67 0.91
C MET A 75 15.34 -7.00 0.15
N TYR A 76 15.80 -6.06 -0.67
CA TYR A 76 17.10 -6.08 -1.33
C TYR A 76 17.72 -4.69 -1.39
N HIS A 77 19.01 -4.55 -1.11
CA HIS A 77 19.75 -3.32 -1.31
C HIS A 77 21.25 -3.61 -1.52
N ASP A 78 21.87 -3.03 -2.55
CA ASP A 78 23.28 -3.33 -2.89
C ASP A 78 24.27 -2.97 -1.77
N ASN A 79 23.94 -1.97 -0.93
CA ASN A 79 24.78 -1.60 0.22
C ASN A 79 24.57 -2.49 1.47
N HIS A 80 23.63 -3.45 1.45
CA HIS A 80 23.47 -4.40 2.55
C HIS A 80 24.53 -5.51 2.41
N PRO A 81 25.19 -5.96 3.50
CA PRO A 81 26.27 -6.96 3.43
C PRO A 81 25.92 -8.21 2.62
N ASP A 82 24.69 -8.71 2.79
CA ASP A 82 24.18 -9.90 2.09
C ASP A 82 23.31 -9.56 0.87
N GLY A 83 23.12 -8.26 0.57
CA GLY A 83 22.16 -7.73 -0.39
C GLY A 83 20.70 -7.89 0.05
N HIS A 84 20.32 -9.11 0.43
CA HIS A 84 18.99 -9.48 0.89
C HIS A 84 18.84 -9.34 2.41
N TYR A 85 17.67 -8.88 2.85
CA TYR A 85 17.32 -8.80 4.26
C TYR A 85 15.81 -8.85 4.45
N GLU A 86 15.36 -9.01 5.69
CA GLU A 86 13.94 -8.97 6.05
C GLU A 86 13.61 -7.64 6.76
N MET A 87 12.44 -7.09 6.47
CA MET A 87 11.82 -6.02 7.25
C MET A 87 10.51 -6.49 7.87
N ALA A 88 10.42 -6.37 9.19
CA ALA A 88 9.21 -6.58 9.95
C ALA A 88 8.50 -5.23 10.14
N ASN A 89 7.33 -5.07 9.53
CA ASN A 89 6.57 -3.83 9.53
C ASN A 89 5.41 -3.95 10.51
N LYS A 90 5.40 -3.12 11.56
CA LYS A 90 4.31 -3.09 12.55
C LYS A 90 3.27 -2.07 12.13
N VAL A 91 2.04 -2.52 11.89
CA VAL A 91 0.90 -1.65 11.59
C VAL A 91 0.65 -0.72 12.78
N ARG A 92 0.67 0.59 12.54
CA ARG A 92 0.47 1.63 13.56
C ARG A 92 -0.97 2.14 13.55
N VAL A 93 -1.52 2.42 12.38
CA VAL A 93 -2.93 2.78 12.20
C VAL A 93 -3.56 1.82 11.20
N PHE A 94 -4.75 1.34 11.53
CA PHE A 94 -5.59 0.55 10.65
C PHE A 94 -7.05 1.00 10.85
N ASP A 95 -7.50 1.93 10.01
CA ASP A 95 -8.85 2.50 10.03
C ASP A 95 -9.47 2.40 8.63
N PRO A 96 -10.02 1.24 8.24
CA PRO A 96 -10.60 1.08 6.90
C PRO A 96 -11.88 1.92 6.69
N PRO A 97 -12.07 2.54 5.51
CA PRO A 97 -11.17 2.61 4.36
C PRO A 97 -10.32 3.90 4.34
N ARG A 98 -10.06 4.54 5.49
CA ARG A 98 -9.55 5.91 5.61
C ARG A 98 -8.04 6.01 5.79
N THR A 99 -7.45 5.21 6.68
CA THR A 99 -6.04 5.38 7.01
C THR A 99 -5.36 4.04 7.28
N ILE A 100 -4.18 3.86 6.70
CA ILE A 100 -3.28 2.76 7.05
C ILE A 100 -1.85 3.28 7.20
N SER A 101 -1.13 2.81 8.22
CA SER A 101 0.28 3.14 8.38
C SER A 101 1.06 2.02 9.06
N TRP A 102 2.36 1.99 8.83
CA TRP A 102 3.25 1.04 9.49
C TRP A 102 4.63 1.64 9.77
N GLU A 103 5.25 1.06 10.79
CA GLU A 103 6.60 1.37 11.25
C GLU A 103 7.53 0.20 10.90
N PRO A 104 8.51 0.41 10.02
CA PRO A 104 9.47 -0.63 9.69
C PRO A 104 10.43 -0.90 10.86
N GLY A 105 10.76 -2.17 11.04
CA GLY A 105 11.71 -2.66 12.04
C GLY A 105 12.36 -3.97 11.62
N GLN A 106 13.29 -4.45 12.44
CA GLN A 106 14.10 -5.63 12.15
C GLN A 106 14.35 -6.45 13.42
N ASP A 107 14.49 -7.76 13.26
CA ASP A 107 15.08 -8.64 14.28
C ASP A 107 16.59 -8.74 14.04
N LEU A 108 17.32 -7.69 14.46
CA LEU A 108 18.76 -7.58 14.22
C LEU A 108 19.59 -8.68 14.92
N ARG A 109 19.04 -9.34 15.94
CA ARG A 109 19.76 -10.34 16.75
C ARG A 109 19.29 -11.77 16.46
N GLY A 110 18.21 -11.96 15.71
CA GLY A 110 17.57 -13.25 15.50
C GLY A 110 16.96 -13.83 16.76
N ASP A 111 16.68 -13.00 17.78
CA ASP A 111 16.13 -13.43 19.08
C ASP A 111 14.62 -13.20 19.19
N GLY A 112 13.97 -12.81 18.09
CA GLY A 112 12.56 -12.48 17.99
C GLY A 112 12.21 -11.06 18.46
N LYS A 113 13.18 -10.26 18.93
CA LYS A 113 12.91 -8.91 19.44
C LYS A 113 13.07 -7.87 18.33
N LEU A 114 11.93 -7.35 17.89
CA LEU A 114 11.89 -6.30 16.88
C LEU A 114 12.41 -4.96 17.44
N GLN A 115 13.35 -4.37 16.71
CA GLN A 115 13.80 -3.00 16.88
C GLN A 115 13.25 -2.15 15.73
N PHE A 116 12.58 -1.05 16.05
CA PHE A 116 11.91 -0.20 15.07
C PHE A 116 12.77 1.01 14.73
N GLY A 117 12.75 1.39 13.45
CA GLY A 117 13.61 2.44 12.91
C GLY A 117 13.17 3.87 13.25
N GLY A 118 11.93 4.06 13.67
CA GLY A 118 11.37 5.38 14.00
C GLY A 118 10.85 6.19 12.81
N TRP A 119 10.86 5.62 11.59
CA TRP A 119 10.17 6.20 10.44
C TRP A 119 8.84 5.50 10.16
N ILE A 120 7.88 6.22 9.59
CA ILE A 120 6.51 5.78 9.33
C ILE A 120 6.15 5.98 7.87
N TRP A 121 5.57 4.94 7.27
CA TRP A 121 4.81 5.05 6.02
C TRP A 121 3.34 5.16 6.34
N ARG A 122 2.65 6.15 5.77
CA ARG A 122 1.22 6.40 6.01
C ARG A 122 0.49 6.74 4.73
N TYR A 123 -0.68 6.13 4.56
CA TYR A 123 -1.65 6.47 3.54
C TYR A 123 -2.92 7.01 4.19
N ASP A 124 -3.37 8.18 3.76
CA ASP A 124 -4.66 8.77 4.11
C ASP A 124 -5.54 8.85 2.87
N LEU A 125 -6.79 8.40 2.98
CA LEU A 125 -7.76 8.26 1.91
C LEU A 125 -8.99 9.08 2.24
N SER A 126 -9.33 10.02 1.35
CA SER A 126 -10.53 10.82 1.42
C SER A 126 -11.39 10.56 0.19
N ALA A 127 -12.55 9.95 0.39
CA ALA A 127 -13.53 9.76 -0.68
C ALA A 127 -13.97 11.14 -1.21
N THR A 128 -13.95 11.30 -2.53
CA THR A 128 -14.46 12.49 -3.21
C THR A 128 -15.81 12.17 -3.86
N SER A 129 -16.51 13.18 -4.39
CA SER A 129 -17.72 12.95 -5.17
C SER A 129 -17.39 12.17 -6.46
N GLY A 130 -18.11 11.09 -6.76
CA GLY A 130 -18.03 10.42 -8.07
C GLY A 130 -17.20 9.13 -8.17
N SER A 131 -17.11 8.31 -7.12
CA SER A 131 -16.29 7.08 -7.08
C SER A 131 -14.80 7.32 -7.30
N GLU A 132 -14.30 8.45 -6.79
CA GLU A 132 -12.90 8.81 -6.76
C GLU A 132 -12.42 8.92 -5.30
N THR A 133 -11.12 8.76 -5.09
CA THR A 133 -10.48 8.84 -3.77
C THR A 133 -9.21 9.67 -3.88
N ALA A 134 -9.11 10.74 -3.08
CA ALA A 134 -7.84 11.42 -2.86
C ALA A 134 -6.99 10.58 -1.91
N VAL A 135 -5.79 10.21 -2.33
CA VAL A 135 -4.83 9.39 -1.57
C VAL A 135 -3.61 10.25 -1.29
N THR A 136 -3.21 10.36 -0.03
CA THR A 136 -1.97 11.01 0.40
C THR A 136 -1.02 9.97 0.97
N LEU A 137 0.17 9.83 0.40
CA LEU A 137 1.27 9.05 0.94
C LEU A 137 2.22 9.97 1.69
N SER A 138 2.53 9.63 2.94
CA SER A 138 3.48 10.34 3.79
C SER A 138 4.57 9.41 4.30
N TYR A 139 5.81 9.90 4.26
CA TYR A 139 6.99 9.30 4.87
C TYR A 139 7.50 10.25 5.96
N ASP A 140 7.41 9.84 7.22
CA ASP A 140 7.80 10.63 8.40
C ASP A 140 8.99 9.97 9.08
N TRP A 141 10.09 10.69 9.30
CA TRP A 141 11.30 10.20 9.97
C TRP A 141 11.69 11.06 11.19
N SER A 142 10.75 11.83 11.72
CA SER A 142 10.95 12.70 12.88
C SER A 142 11.37 11.94 14.14
N ALA A 143 10.92 10.69 14.30
CA ALA A 143 11.25 9.84 15.45
C ALA A 143 12.48 8.94 15.24
N VAL A 144 13.22 9.07 14.12
CA VAL A 144 14.43 8.28 13.87
C VAL A 144 15.55 8.67 14.85
N PRO A 145 16.09 7.72 15.64
CA PRO A 145 17.17 8.01 16.60
C PRO A 145 18.46 8.53 15.93
N PRO A 146 19.24 9.39 16.61
CA PRO A 146 20.50 9.93 16.07
C PRO A 146 21.47 8.85 15.56
N ALA A 147 21.60 7.74 16.28
CA ALA A 147 22.50 6.64 15.90
C ALA A 147 22.17 6.03 14.52
N LEU A 148 20.90 6.02 14.10
CA LEU A 148 20.54 5.56 12.75
C LEU A 148 20.78 6.64 11.69
N ARG A 149 20.63 7.93 12.05
CA ARG A 149 20.90 9.07 11.16
C ARG A 149 22.39 9.20 10.80
N GLU A 150 23.29 8.62 11.59
CA GLU A 150 24.73 8.54 11.27
C GLU A 150 25.04 7.56 10.12
N HIS A 151 24.14 6.61 9.85
CA HIS A 151 24.37 5.53 8.88
C HIS A 151 23.39 5.56 7.69
N ILE A 152 22.27 6.25 7.82
CA ILE A 152 21.23 6.34 6.80
C ILE A 152 20.92 7.80 6.54
N SER A 153 20.96 8.18 5.27
CA SER A 153 20.50 9.49 4.82
C SER A 153 18.97 9.48 4.68
N PHE A 154 18.29 10.49 5.20
CA PHE A 154 16.83 10.60 5.16
C PHE A 154 16.35 11.79 4.31
N PRO A 155 15.36 11.59 3.41
CA PRO A 155 14.84 10.29 2.99
C PRO A 155 15.89 9.50 2.19
N PRO A 156 15.86 8.15 2.21
CA PRO A 156 16.83 7.34 1.49
C PRO A 156 16.57 7.28 -0.03
N PHE A 157 15.62 8.05 -0.55
CA PHE A 157 15.18 8.05 -1.94
C PHE A 157 14.92 9.46 -2.45
N SER A 158 14.84 9.63 -3.77
CA SER A 158 14.46 10.90 -4.40
C SER A 158 13.03 11.31 -3.98
N PRO A 159 12.74 12.60 -3.77
CA PRO A 159 11.39 13.08 -3.48
C PRO A 159 10.31 12.64 -4.47
N GLU A 160 10.68 12.39 -5.73
CA GLU A 160 9.77 11.92 -6.79
C GLU A 160 9.21 10.52 -6.51
N HIS A 161 9.88 9.72 -5.68
CA HIS A 161 9.48 8.34 -5.38
C HIS A 161 8.04 8.23 -4.88
N LEU A 162 7.58 9.14 -4.03
CA LEU A 162 6.21 9.09 -3.50
C LEU A 162 5.15 9.31 -4.60
N ASN A 163 5.42 10.16 -5.58
CA ASN A 163 4.52 10.34 -6.73
C ASN A 163 4.47 9.08 -7.57
N ASN A 164 5.64 8.51 -7.92
CA ASN A 164 5.71 7.28 -8.71
C ASN A 164 5.00 6.10 -8.01
N SER A 165 5.15 5.99 -6.69
CA SER A 165 4.47 4.98 -5.87
C SER A 165 2.95 5.13 -5.92
N LEU A 166 2.44 6.36 -5.86
CA LEU A 166 1.01 6.65 -6.00
C LEU A 166 0.48 6.35 -7.41
N ASP A 167 1.26 6.62 -8.46
CA ASP A 167 0.89 6.27 -9.84
C ASP A 167 0.77 4.74 -10.01
N HIS A 168 1.74 3.97 -9.49
CA HIS A 168 1.67 2.51 -9.51
C HIS A 168 0.49 1.95 -8.70
N LEU A 169 0.18 2.56 -7.55
CA LEU A 169 -1.02 2.23 -6.79
C LEU A 169 -2.28 2.45 -7.63
N ALA A 170 -2.37 3.58 -8.34
CA ALA A 170 -3.51 3.89 -9.20
C ALA A 170 -3.68 2.84 -10.32
N ASP A 171 -2.59 2.41 -10.95
CA ASP A 171 -2.61 1.36 -11.99
C ASP A 171 -3.13 0.02 -11.45
N ILE A 172 -2.64 -0.41 -10.30
CA ILE A 172 -3.07 -1.67 -9.65
C ILE A 172 -4.55 -1.59 -9.28
N VAL A 173 -4.99 -0.46 -8.72
CA VAL A 173 -6.39 -0.22 -8.36
C VAL A 173 -7.29 -0.20 -9.59
N ALA A 174 -6.85 0.41 -10.70
CA ALA A 174 -7.59 0.43 -11.95
C ALA A 174 -7.77 -0.99 -12.52
N ALA A 175 -6.70 -1.80 -12.54
CA ALA A 175 -6.77 -3.19 -12.98
C ALA A 175 -7.70 -4.02 -12.10
N ARG A 176 -7.61 -3.89 -10.77
CA ARG A 176 -8.52 -4.55 -9.82
C ARG A 176 -9.97 -4.14 -10.04
N THR A 177 -10.23 -2.85 -10.22
CA THR A 177 -11.57 -2.30 -10.43
C THR A 177 -12.18 -2.83 -11.73
N ALA A 178 -11.40 -2.88 -12.82
CA ALA A 178 -11.85 -3.45 -14.09
C ALA A 178 -12.21 -4.95 -13.95
N SER A 179 -11.38 -5.72 -13.24
CA SER A 179 -11.65 -7.15 -12.97
C SER A 179 -12.92 -7.34 -12.14
N LEU A 180 -13.11 -6.55 -11.08
CA LEU A 180 -14.29 -6.66 -10.21
C LEU A 180 -15.60 -6.18 -10.86
N ASN A 181 -15.52 -5.27 -11.85
CA ASN A 181 -16.67 -4.71 -12.56
C ASN A 181 -17.05 -5.49 -13.83
N SER A 182 -16.48 -6.68 -14.03
CA SER A 182 -16.85 -7.60 -15.10
C SER A 182 -17.13 -8.99 -14.53
N LEU A 183 -17.88 -9.83 -15.27
CA LEU A 183 -18.04 -11.24 -14.92
C LEU A 183 -16.77 -12.01 -15.31
N PRO A 184 -16.37 -13.04 -14.54
CA PRO A 184 -15.22 -13.85 -14.88
C PRO A 184 -15.47 -14.67 -16.15
N GLU A 185 -14.40 -15.13 -16.80
CA GLU A 185 -14.49 -15.96 -17.99
C GLU A 185 -15.04 -17.36 -17.66
N ILE A 186 -16.37 -17.50 -17.76
CA ILE A 186 -17.12 -18.73 -17.53
C ILE A 186 -17.93 -19.10 -18.79
N GLY A 187 -18.41 -20.34 -18.85
CA GLY A 187 -19.17 -20.82 -20.00
C GLY A 187 -20.49 -20.08 -20.19
N ALA A 188 -20.93 -19.94 -21.45
CA ALA A 188 -22.15 -19.20 -21.83
C ALA A 188 -23.44 -19.58 -21.05
N PRO A 189 -23.68 -20.84 -20.64
CA PRO A 189 -24.81 -21.15 -19.76
C PRO A 189 -24.74 -20.42 -18.41
N ALA A 190 -23.58 -20.44 -17.73
CA ALA A 190 -23.39 -19.80 -16.44
C ALA A 190 -23.42 -18.26 -16.56
N THR A 191 -22.80 -17.69 -17.59
CA THR A 191 -22.85 -16.23 -17.85
C THR A 191 -24.29 -15.75 -18.02
N ARG A 192 -25.11 -16.46 -18.81
CA ARG A 192 -26.53 -16.14 -18.99
C ARG A 192 -27.33 -16.31 -17.71
N ALA A 193 -27.03 -17.35 -16.92
CA ALA A 193 -27.70 -17.60 -15.65
C ALA A 193 -27.48 -16.45 -14.65
N LEU A 194 -26.24 -15.95 -14.55
CA LEU A 194 -25.90 -14.79 -13.73
C LEU A 194 -26.60 -13.52 -14.22
N ALA A 195 -26.53 -13.24 -15.52
CA ALA A 195 -27.16 -12.06 -16.10
C ALA A 195 -28.69 -12.06 -15.90
N ASN A 196 -29.34 -13.21 -16.10
CA ASN A 196 -30.78 -13.38 -15.85
C ASN A 196 -31.16 -13.23 -14.36
N ALA A 197 -30.23 -13.54 -13.45
CA ALA A 197 -30.38 -13.31 -12.03
C ALA A 197 -30.03 -11.86 -11.60
N GLY A 198 -29.67 -10.98 -12.55
CA GLY A 198 -29.32 -9.58 -12.30
C GLY A 198 -27.87 -9.36 -11.90
N TYR A 199 -27.02 -10.39 -11.94
CA TYR A 199 -25.59 -10.28 -11.66
C TYR A 199 -24.81 -10.02 -12.94
N THR A 200 -24.20 -8.85 -13.02
CA THR A 200 -23.43 -8.36 -14.17
C THR A 200 -21.95 -8.14 -13.84
N THR A 201 -21.55 -8.23 -12.57
CA THR A 201 -20.16 -8.05 -12.14
C THR A 201 -19.73 -9.09 -11.12
N LEU A 202 -18.43 -9.39 -11.07
CA LEU A 202 -17.84 -10.28 -10.07
C LEU A 202 -18.09 -9.78 -8.64
N ARG A 203 -18.00 -8.47 -8.40
CA ARG A 203 -18.24 -7.88 -7.08
C ARG A 203 -19.62 -8.22 -6.53
N GLN A 204 -20.65 -8.25 -7.37
CA GLN A 204 -22.01 -8.58 -6.90
C GLN A 204 -22.15 -10.02 -6.42
N LEU A 205 -21.22 -10.89 -6.81
CA LEU A 205 -21.17 -12.28 -6.35
C LEU A 205 -20.49 -12.41 -4.99
N ALA A 206 -19.70 -11.42 -4.58
CA ALA A 206 -19.03 -11.43 -3.30
C ALA A 206 -20.06 -11.53 -2.17
N ASN A 207 -19.78 -12.39 -1.20
CA ASN A 207 -20.63 -12.71 -0.06
C ASN A 207 -21.97 -13.40 -0.35
N LEU A 208 -22.24 -13.81 -1.61
CA LEU A 208 -23.39 -14.67 -1.90
C LEU A 208 -23.13 -16.09 -1.41
N GLN A 209 -24.19 -16.74 -0.95
CA GLN A 209 -24.14 -18.16 -0.58
C GLN A 209 -23.83 -19.01 -1.81
N ARG A 210 -22.84 -19.89 -1.70
CA ARG A 210 -22.44 -20.81 -2.76
C ARG A 210 -23.61 -21.68 -3.22
N SER A 211 -24.48 -22.08 -2.29
CA SER A 211 -25.70 -22.85 -2.57
C SER A 211 -26.69 -22.10 -3.43
N ASP A 212 -26.80 -20.78 -3.26
CA ASP A 212 -27.79 -19.97 -3.98
C ASP A 212 -27.39 -19.81 -5.44
N LEU A 213 -26.10 -19.57 -5.69
CA LEU A 213 -25.53 -19.56 -7.04
C LEU A 213 -25.65 -20.93 -7.70
N ALA A 214 -25.41 -22.02 -6.97
CA ALA A 214 -25.53 -23.38 -7.50
C ALA A 214 -26.95 -23.75 -7.94
N ARG A 215 -27.99 -23.07 -7.43
CA ARG A 215 -29.38 -23.27 -7.88
C ARG A 215 -29.68 -22.63 -9.24
N LEU A 216 -28.83 -21.71 -9.72
CA LEU A 216 -29.03 -21.07 -11.01
C LEU A 216 -28.86 -22.10 -12.14
N HIS A 217 -29.87 -22.18 -13.01
CA HIS A 217 -29.85 -23.12 -14.13
C HIS A 217 -28.68 -22.83 -15.07
N GLY A 218 -27.76 -23.80 -15.23
CA GLY A 218 -26.53 -23.63 -16.01
C GLY A 218 -25.27 -23.33 -15.18
N MET A 219 -25.39 -23.20 -13.85
CA MET A 219 -24.26 -22.99 -12.95
C MET A 219 -23.59 -24.32 -12.57
N GLY A 220 -22.61 -24.74 -13.36
CA GLY A 220 -21.84 -25.96 -13.11
C GLY A 220 -20.67 -25.78 -12.13
N PRO A 221 -20.07 -26.90 -11.63
CA PRO A 221 -18.97 -26.87 -10.66
C PRO A 221 -17.73 -26.12 -11.16
N ARG A 222 -17.46 -26.15 -12.48
CA ARG A 222 -16.36 -25.39 -13.09
C ARG A 222 -16.56 -23.88 -12.97
N ALA A 223 -17.76 -23.38 -13.25
CA ALA A 223 -18.07 -21.95 -13.13
C ALA A 223 -17.95 -21.51 -11.67
N MET A 224 -18.44 -22.32 -10.73
CA MET A 224 -18.29 -22.06 -9.30
C MET A 224 -16.82 -21.99 -8.86
N HIS A 225 -15.97 -22.88 -9.36
CA HIS A 225 -14.54 -22.85 -9.05
C HIS A 225 -13.87 -21.58 -9.58
N VAL A 226 -14.17 -21.19 -10.83
CA VAL A 226 -13.64 -19.95 -11.42
C VAL A 226 -14.09 -18.74 -10.62
N ILE A 227 -15.39 -18.59 -10.32
CA ILE A 227 -15.90 -17.47 -9.52
C ILE A 227 -15.20 -17.39 -8.16
N ALA A 228 -15.09 -18.51 -7.44
CA ALA A 228 -14.45 -18.53 -6.13
C ALA A 228 -12.96 -18.16 -6.21
N ARG A 229 -12.24 -18.66 -7.21
CA ARG A 229 -10.81 -18.35 -7.42
C ARG A 229 -10.60 -16.86 -7.73
N GLU A 230 -11.39 -16.30 -8.66
CA GLU A 230 -11.27 -14.89 -9.04
C GLU A 230 -11.64 -13.96 -7.88
N LEU A 231 -12.68 -14.29 -7.09
CA LEU A 231 -12.97 -13.56 -5.86
C LEU A 231 -11.79 -13.60 -4.88
N ALA A 232 -11.20 -14.78 -4.67
CA ALA A 232 -10.09 -14.97 -3.72
C ALA A 232 -8.84 -14.15 -4.11
N GLN A 233 -8.55 -14.01 -5.41
CA GLN A 233 -7.48 -13.13 -5.89
C GLN A 233 -7.66 -11.67 -5.47
N HIS A 234 -8.91 -11.24 -5.26
CA HIS A 234 -9.25 -9.88 -4.81
C HIS A 234 -9.49 -9.75 -3.31
N GLY A 235 -9.19 -10.80 -2.53
CA GLY A 235 -9.47 -10.88 -1.09
C GLY A 235 -10.95 -10.99 -0.75
N LEU A 236 -11.77 -11.44 -1.71
CA LEU A 236 -13.22 -11.64 -1.56
C LEU A 236 -13.55 -13.13 -1.59
N GLN A 237 -14.75 -13.49 -1.15
CA GLN A 237 -15.20 -14.89 -1.16
C GLN A 237 -16.71 -15.01 -1.34
N LEU A 238 -17.14 -16.20 -1.75
CA LEU A 238 -18.51 -16.67 -1.55
C LEU A 238 -18.70 -17.08 -0.08
N GLN A 239 -19.94 -17.08 0.40
CA GLN A 239 -20.31 -17.62 1.71
C GLN A 239 -20.76 -19.08 1.62
#